data_AF-W1XDI5-F1
#
_entry.id   AF-W1XDI5-F1
#
_cell.length_a   1.000
_cell.length_b   1.000
_cell.length_c   1.000
_cell.angle_alpha   90.00
_cell.angle_beta   90.00
_cell.angle_gamma   90.00
#
_symmetry.space_group_name_H-M   'P 1'
#
loop_
_entity.id
_entity.type
_entity.pdbx_description
1 polymer ?
#
loop_
_entity_poly.entity_id
_entity_poly.type
_entity_poly.pdbx_seq_one_letter_code
_entity_poly.pdbx_strand_id
1 'polypeptide(L)'
;LGIAIELLAAIPSIVYGMWGLFIFAPLFAVYFQEPVGNIMSNIPIVGALFSGPAFGIGILAAGVILAIMIIPYIAAVMRDVFEQTPVMMKESAYGIGCTTWEVIWRIVLPFTKNGVIGGIMLGLGRALGETMAVTFIIGNTYQLDS
;
A
#
# COMPACT_ATOMS: atom_id res chain seq x y z
N LEU A 1 19.22 -11.00 0.70
CA LEU A 1 18.02 -10.29 0.18
C LEU A 1 17.02 -9.96 1.29
N GLY A 2 16.73 -10.87 2.24
CA GLY A 2 15.87 -10.59 3.41
C GLY A 2 16.33 -9.40 4.27
N ILE A 3 17.61 -9.34 4.61
CA ILE A 3 18.20 -8.26 5.44
C ILE A 3 18.00 -6.86 4.81
N ALA A 4 18.08 -6.74 3.48
CA ALA A 4 17.86 -5.45 2.81
C ALA A 4 16.40 -5.00 2.86
N ILE A 5 15.45 -5.94 2.84
CA ILE A 5 14.01 -5.67 2.99
C ILE A 5 13.68 -5.33 4.45
N GLU A 6 14.30 -6.01 5.40
CA GLU A 6 14.18 -5.72 6.84
C GLU A 6 14.75 -4.35 7.20
N LEU A 7 15.89 -3.96 6.61
CA LEU A 7 16.46 -2.62 6.79
C LEU A 7 15.64 -1.53 6.10
N LEU A 8 14.96 -1.83 4.98
CA LEU A 8 14.02 -0.90 4.35
C LEU A 8 12.72 -0.74 5.17
N ALA A 9 12.29 -1.81 5.84
CA ALA A 9 11.18 -1.79 6.79
C ALA A 9 11.52 -1.05 8.11
N ALA A 10 12.80 -0.81 8.37
CA ALA A 10 13.27 -0.02 9.51
C ALA A 10 13.11 1.51 9.30
N ILE A 11 12.75 1.96 8.08
CA ILE A 11 12.41 3.35 7.84
C ILE A 11 11.19 3.68 8.71
N PRO A 12 11.31 4.64 9.66
CA PRO A 12 10.19 5.00 10.52
C PRO A 12 9.00 5.48 9.69
N SER A 13 7.79 5.10 10.06
CA SER A 13 6.58 5.49 9.32
C SER A 13 6.35 7.00 9.26
N ILE A 14 6.88 7.75 10.23
CA ILE A 14 6.89 9.22 10.18
C ILE A 14 7.68 9.77 8.98
N VAL A 15 8.72 9.09 8.51
CA VAL A 15 9.48 9.53 7.33
C VAL A 15 8.59 9.46 6.09
N TYR A 16 7.79 8.40 5.95
CA TYR A 16 6.78 8.30 4.89
C TYR A 16 5.65 9.32 5.06
N GLY A 17 5.22 9.61 6.29
CA GLY A 17 4.23 10.65 6.58
C GLY A 17 4.71 12.06 6.20
N MET A 18 5.95 12.41 6.57
CA MET A 18 6.58 13.68 6.23
C MET A 18 6.85 13.81 4.74
N TRP A 19 7.40 12.76 4.10
CA TRP A 19 7.52 12.71 2.63
C TRP A 19 6.15 12.86 1.96
N GLY A 20 5.15 12.19 2.52
CA GLY A 20 3.76 12.26 2.14
C GLY A 20 3.21 13.69 2.13
N LEU A 21 3.50 14.47 3.17
CA LEU A 21 3.05 15.84 3.32
C LEU A 21 3.87 16.82 2.44
N PHE A 22 5.20 16.75 2.47
CA PHE A 22 6.05 17.76 1.84
C PHE A 22 6.29 17.55 0.34
N ILE A 23 6.20 16.31 -0.13
CA ILE A 23 6.52 15.96 -1.52
C ILE A 23 5.29 15.39 -2.20
N PHE A 24 4.67 14.36 -1.65
CA PHE A 24 3.55 13.69 -2.31
C PHE A 24 2.30 14.57 -2.36
N ALA A 25 1.85 15.17 -1.26
CA ALA A 25 0.64 15.99 -1.21
C ALA A 25 0.65 17.16 -2.21
N PRO A 26 1.70 18.00 -2.33
CA PRO A 26 1.71 19.07 -3.32
C PRO A 26 1.74 18.55 -4.76
N LEU A 27 2.46 17.44 -5.03
CA LEU A 27 2.44 16.81 -6.34
C LEU A 27 1.06 16.21 -6.66
N PHE A 28 0.43 15.57 -5.68
CA PHE A 28 -0.88 14.96 -5.81
C PHE A 28 -1.98 16.00 -6.01
N ALA A 29 -1.87 17.15 -5.36
CA ALA A 29 -2.75 18.30 -5.59
C ALA A 29 -2.72 18.74 -7.06
N VAL A 30 -1.52 19.01 -7.59
CA VAL A 30 -1.33 19.56 -8.94
C VAL A 30 -1.62 18.53 -10.03
N TYR A 31 -1.11 17.31 -9.91
CA TYR A 31 -1.20 16.31 -10.98
C TYR A 31 -2.46 15.44 -10.93
N PHE A 32 -3.12 15.33 -9.78
CA PHE A 32 -4.30 14.48 -9.61
C PHE A 32 -5.54 15.26 -9.19
N GLN A 33 -5.50 16.06 -8.12
CA GLN A 33 -6.71 16.74 -7.63
C GLN A 33 -7.20 17.86 -8.56
N GLU A 34 -6.33 18.71 -9.10
CA GLU A 34 -6.72 19.75 -10.05
C GLU A 34 -7.36 19.21 -11.35
N PRO A 35 -6.75 18.24 -12.08
CA PRO A 35 -7.37 17.72 -13.30
C PRO A 35 -8.65 16.93 -13.02
N VAL A 36 -8.70 16.14 -11.94
CA VAL A 36 -9.92 15.39 -11.56
C VAL A 36 -11.01 16.36 -11.11
N GLY A 37 -10.68 17.39 -10.33
CA GLY A 37 -11.62 18.42 -9.89
C GLY A 37 -12.21 19.21 -11.06
N ASN A 38 -11.38 19.57 -12.04
CA ASN A 38 -11.84 20.28 -13.25
C ASN A 38 -12.83 19.43 -14.07
N ILE A 39 -12.60 18.12 -14.19
CA ILE A 39 -13.46 17.20 -14.94
C ILE A 39 -14.75 16.86 -14.16
N MET A 40 -14.64 16.63 -12.84
CA MET A 40 -15.76 16.18 -12.00
C MET A 40 -16.62 17.32 -11.44
N SER A 41 -16.22 18.59 -11.60
CA SER A 41 -16.99 19.77 -11.17
C SER A 41 -18.41 19.85 -11.77
N ASN A 42 -18.65 19.25 -12.93
CA ASN A 42 -19.94 19.27 -13.62
C ASN A 42 -20.90 18.13 -13.21
N ILE A 43 -20.51 17.22 -12.33
CA ILE A 43 -21.33 16.06 -11.94
C ILE A 43 -21.98 16.34 -10.57
N PRO A 44 -23.32 16.48 -10.46
CA PRO A 44 -23.98 16.65 -9.17
C PRO A 44 -23.71 15.45 -8.25
N ILE A 45 -23.58 15.69 -6.94
CA ILE A 45 -23.19 14.73 -5.87
C ILE A 45 -21.69 14.42 -5.82
N VAL A 46 -21.06 14.05 -6.93
CA VAL A 46 -19.61 13.75 -6.96
C VAL A 46 -18.79 15.03 -6.91
N GLY A 47 -19.24 16.08 -7.60
CA GLY A 47 -18.61 17.41 -7.55
C GLY A 47 -18.56 18.00 -6.14
N ALA A 48 -19.49 17.63 -5.24
CA ALA A 48 -19.48 18.09 -3.84
C ALA A 48 -18.38 17.45 -2.98
N LEU A 49 -17.94 16.23 -3.32
CA LEU A 49 -16.83 15.53 -2.66
C LEU A 49 -15.46 16.03 -3.12
N PHE A 50 -15.40 16.61 -4.32
CA PHE A 50 -14.19 17.19 -4.92
C PHE A 50 -14.23 18.72 -4.99
N SER A 51 -15.28 19.36 -4.45
CA SER A 51 -15.40 20.82 -4.37
C SER A 51 -14.72 21.33 -3.11
N GLY A 52 -13.63 22.06 -3.28
CA GLY A 52 -12.84 22.67 -2.21
C GLY A 52 -11.43 22.99 -2.71
N PRO A 53 -10.65 23.81 -2.00
CA PRO A 53 -9.28 24.08 -2.39
C PRO A 53 -8.46 22.77 -2.35
N ALA A 54 -7.76 22.45 -3.44
CA ALA A 54 -6.94 21.25 -3.56
C ALA A 54 -5.64 21.40 -2.74
N PHE A 55 -5.75 21.19 -1.43
CA PHE A 55 -4.58 21.26 -0.54
C PHE A 55 -3.66 20.03 -0.64
N GLY A 56 -4.03 18.97 -1.37
CA GLY A 56 -3.26 17.71 -1.44
C GLY A 56 -3.35 16.84 -0.19
N ILE A 57 -3.96 17.37 0.87
CA ILE A 57 -4.11 16.77 2.20
C ILE A 57 -5.54 16.22 2.30
N GLY A 58 -5.67 14.94 2.66
CA GLY A 58 -6.98 14.30 2.80
C GLY A 58 -6.92 12.77 2.90
N ILE A 59 -8.08 12.15 3.18
CA ILE A 59 -8.22 10.69 3.34
C ILE A 59 -7.71 9.92 2.12
N LEU A 60 -7.95 10.44 0.92
CA LEU A 60 -7.52 9.77 -0.32
C LEU A 60 -6.00 9.78 -0.47
N ALA A 61 -5.33 10.91 -0.24
CA ALA A 61 -3.87 10.99 -0.27
C ALA A 61 -3.24 10.14 0.85
N ALA A 62 -3.81 10.17 2.05
CA ALA A 62 -3.38 9.33 3.16
C ALA A 62 -3.50 7.83 2.85
N GLY A 63 -4.60 7.41 2.23
CA GLY A 63 -4.80 6.02 1.80
C GLY A 63 -3.78 5.56 0.77
N VAL A 64 -3.44 6.41 -0.20
CA VAL A 64 -2.43 6.09 -1.23
C VAL A 64 -1.04 5.93 -0.62
N ILE A 65 -0.61 6.86 0.24
CA ILE A 65 0.71 6.77 0.90
C ILE A 65 0.78 5.54 1.79
N LEU A 66 -0.28 5.26 2.55
CA LEU A 66 -0.38 4.08 3.39
C LEU A 66 -0.31 2.79 2.57
N ALA A 67 -0.97 2.74 1.39
CA ALA A 67 -0.87 1.60 0.49
C ALA A 67 0.58 1.39 0.00
N ILE A 68 1.27 2.44 -0.41
CA ILE A 68 2.68 2.38 -0.85
C ILE A 68 3.57 1.78 0.25
N MET A 69 3.32 2.15 1.51
CA MET A 69 4.09 1.67 2.65
C MET A 69 3.81 0.20 3.01
N ILE A 70 2.57 -0.27 2.83
CA ILE A 70 2.18 -1.64 3.21
C ILE A 70 2.58 -2.68 2.17
N ILE A 71 2.67 -2.30 0.90
CA ILE A 71 3.11 -3.19 -0.19
C ILE A 71 4.42 -3.94 0.14
N PRO A 72 5.53 -3.28 0.53
CA PRO A 72 6.77 -3.99 0.84
C PRO A 72 6.63 -4.91 2.06
N TYR A 73 5.81 -4.55 3.04
CA TYR A 73 5.54 -5.40 4.21
C TYR A 73 4.80 -6.68 3.82
N ILE A 74 3.69 -6.57 3.07
CA ILE A 74 2.94 -7.75 2.60
C ILE A 74 3.84 -8.60 1.69
N ALA A 75 4.63 -7.98 0.81
CA ALA A 75 5.54 -8.71 -0.07
C ALA A 75 6.59 -9.54 0.71
N ALA A 76 7.12 -9.00 1.81
CA ALA A 76 8.04 -9.74 2.68
C ALA A 76 7.37 -10.96 3.31
N VAL A 77 6.19 -10.77 3.90
CA VAL A 77 5.42 -11.87 4.52
C VAL A 77 5.02 -12.93 3.50
N MET A 78 4.60 -12.50 2.31
CA MET A 78 4.21 -13.40 1.22
C MET A 78 5.39 -14.23 0.72
N ARG A 79 6.60 -13.66 0.69
CA ARG A 79 7.82 -14.41 0.35
C ARG A 79 8.09 -15.53 1.35
N ASP A 80 7.99 -15.25 2.64
CA ASP A 80 8.20 -16.27 3.69
C ASP A 80 7.16 -17.39 3.59
N VAL A 81 5.91 -17.02 3.29
CA VAL A 81 4.81 -17.97 3.05
C VAL A 81 5.10 -18.86 1.82
N PHE A 82 5.58 -18.28 0.72
CA PHE A 82 5.90 -19.04 -0.50
C PHE A 82 7.13 -19.95 -0.34
N GLU A 83 8.09 -19.56 0.51
CA GLU A 83 9.25 -20.38 0.85
C GLU A 83 8.85 -21.67 1.61
N GLN A 84 7.70 -21.70 2.28
CA GLN A 84 7.18 -22.93 2.91
C GLN A 84 6.71 -24.00 1.90
N THR A 85 6.53 -23.65 0.62
CA THR A 85 6.11 -24.64 -0.40
C THR A 85 7.26 -25.61 -0.67
N PRO A 86 7.06 -26.94 -0.53
CA PRO A 86 8.09 -27.94 -0.76
C PRO A 86 8.75 -27.79 -2.13
N VAL A 87 10.08 -27.80 -2.16
CA VAL A 87 10.86 -27.64 -3.40
C VAL A 87 10.56 -28.77 -4.38
N MET A 88 10.37 -30.00 -3.88
CA MET A 88 9.99 -31.17 -4.68
C MET A 88 8.73 -30.96 -5.52
N MET A 89 7.70 -30.28 -5.00
CA MET A 89 6.47 -29.97 -5.77
C MET A 89 6.76 -29.00 -6.92
N LYS A 90 7.63 -28.02 -6.70
CA LYS A 90 8.03 -27.03 -7.71
C LYS A 90 8.89 -27.70 -8.80
N GLU A 91 9.90 -28.49 -8.41
CA GLU A 91 10.79 -29.19 -9.33
C GLU A 91 10.06 -30.26 -10.17
N SER A 92 9.12 -31.00 -9.57
CA SER A 92 8.31 -31.98 -10.30
C SER A 92 7.45 -31.32 -11.38
N ALA A 93 6.92 -30.13 -11.09
CA ALA A 93 6.14 -29.36 -12.05
C ALA A 93 7.01 -28.80 -13.19
N TYR A 94 8.22 -28.33 -12.89
CA TYR A 94 9.17 -27.99 -13.94
C TYR A 94 9.60 -29.21 -14.76
N GLY A 95 9.70 -30.39 -14.15
CA GLY A 95 10.05 -31.66 -14.82
C GLY A 95 9.01 -32.15 -15.84
N ILE A 96 7.73 -31.78 -15.68
CA ILE A 96 6.67 -32.05 -16.67
C ILE A 96 6.49 -30.92 -17.69
N GLY A 97 7.38 -29.91 -17.67
CA GLY A 97 7.38 -28.81 -18.64
C GLY A 97 6.50 -27.60 -18.26
N CYS A 98 6.05 -27.48 -17.01
CA CYS A 98 5.31 -26.29 -16.58
C CYS A 98 6.19 -25.04 -16.57
N THR A 99 5.60 -23.91 -16.95
CA THR A 99 6.22 -22.59 -16.84
C THR A 99 6.20 -22.05 -15.41
N THR A 100 7.06 -21.08 -15.10
CA THR A 100 7.10 -20.42 -13.78
C THR A 100 5.73 -19.81 -13.39
N TRP A 101 5.00 -19.26 -14.37
CA TRP A 101 3.66 -18.73 -14.17
C TRP A 101 2.66 -19.82 -13.77
N GLU A 102 2.68 -20.97 -14.46
CA GLU A 102 1.80 -22.10 -14.14
C GLU A 102 2.13 -22.70 -12.77
N VAL A 103 3.41 -22.81 -12.42
CA VAL A 103 3.84 -23.29 -11.09
C VAL A 103 3.34 -22.36 -9.99
N ILE A 104 3.44 -21.04 -10.18
CA ILE A 104 2.94 -20.07 -9.19
C ILE A 104 1.42 -20.19 -9.03
N TRP A 105 0.67 -20.15 -10.12
CA TRP A 105 -0.80 -20.12 -10.07
C TRP A 105 -1.44 -21.45 -9.70
N ARG A 106 -0.89 -22.57 -10.15
CA ARG A 106 -1.52 -23.89 -9.97
C ARG A 106 -0.98 -24.67 -8.78
N ILE A 107 0.17 -24.30 -8.23
CA ILE A 107 0.83 -25.08 -7.18
C ILE A 107 1.12 -24.20 -5.96
N VAL A 108 1.91 -23.14 -6.12
CA VAL A 108 2.37 -22.31 -4.98
C VAL A 108 1.21 -21.56 -4.33
N LEU A 109 0.42 -20.82 -5.09
CA LEU A 109 -0.73 -20.06 -4.57
C LEU A 109 -1.78 -20.95 -3.86
N PRO A 110 -2.26 -22.07 -4.44
CA PRO A 110 -3.24 -22.91 -3.77
C PRO A 110 -2.66 -23.64 -2.54
N PHE A 111 -1.38 -24.05 -2.59
CA PHE A 111 -0.72 -24.66 -1.44
C PHE A 111 -0.60 -23.70 -0.26
N THR A 112 -0.29 -22.43 -0.55
CA THR A 112 -0.05 -21.40 0.46
C THR A 112 -1.26 -20.53 0.79
N LYS A 113 -2.45 -20.85 0.29
CA LYS A 113 -3.65 -19.99 0.41
C LYS A 113 -3.93 -19.51 1.84
N ASN A 114 -3.73 -20.38 2.83
CA ASN A 114 -3.96 -20.05 4.24
C ASN A 114 -2.91 -19.04 4.76
N GLY A 115 -1.65 -19.21 4.34
CA GLY A 115 -0.58 -18.27 4.64
C GLY A 115 -0.78 -16.93 3.94
N VAL A 116 -1.28 -16.93 2.70
CA VAL A 116 -1.62 -15.70 1.96
C VAL A 116 -2.71 -14.91 2.67
N ILE A 117 -3.78 -15.58 3.11
CA ILE A 117 -4.85 -14.94 3.89
C ILE A 117 -4.31 -14.37 5.20
N GLY A 118 -3.43 -15.12 5.90
CA GLY A 118 -2.74 -14.64 7.09
C GLY A 118 -1.87 -13.41 6.84
N GLY A 119 -1.12 -13.38 5.74
CA GLY A 119 -0.29 -12.25 5.33
C GLY A 119 -1.11 -10.99 5.00
N ILE A 120 -2.26 -11.16 4.34
CA ILE A 120 -3.20 -10.05 4.08
C ILE A 120 -3.76 -9.50 5.40
N MET A 121 -4.19 -10.37 6.31
CA MET A 121 -4.70 -9.95 7.63
C MET A 121 -3.64 -9.25 8.47
N LEU A 122 -2.38 -9.71 8.43
CA LEU A 122 -1.25 -9.04 9.06
C LEU A 122 -1.01 -7.65 8.46
N GLY A 123 -1.09 -7.53 7.13
CA GLY A 123 -0.97 -6.24 6.43
C GLY A 123 -2.06 -5.25 6.83
N LEU A 124 -3.30 -5.70 6.91
CA LEU A 124 -4.44 -4.88 7.37
C LEU A 124 -4.33 -4.49 8.85
N GLY A 125 -3.88 -5.41 9.71
CA GLY A 125 -3.60 -5.09 11.11
C GLY A 125 -2.53 -4.03 11.26
N ARG A 126 -1.46 -4.10 10.43
CA ARG A 126 -0.43 -3.07 10.38
C ARG A 126 -0.99 -1.74 9.87
N ALA A 127 -1.80 -1.76 8.81
CA ALA A 127 -2.47 -0.57 8.28
C ALA A 127 -3.21 0.22 9.36
N LEU A 128 -3.97 -0.50 10.18
CA LEU A 128 -4.75 0.07 11.28
C LEU A 128 -3.84 0.64 12.39
N GLY A 129 -2.66 0.06 12.59
CA GLY A 129 -1.66 0.51 13.57
C GLY A 129 -0.78 1.68 13.12
N GLU A 130 -0.70 1.97 11.82
CA GLU A 130 0.11 3.05 11.20
C GLU A 130 -0.51 4.45 11.37
N THR A 131 -1.26 4.67 12.45
CA THR A 131 -2.04 5.89 12.74
C THR A 131 -1.19 7.18 12.76
N MET A 132 0.11 7.06 13.04
CA MET A 132 1.05 8.18 13.01
C MET A 132 1.23 8.79 11.61
N ALA A 133 1.32 7.97 10.55
CA ALA A 133 1.48 8.47 9.19
C ALA A 133 0.18 9.13 8.70
N VAL A 134 -0.96 8.49 8.99
CA VAL A 134 -2.30 8.97 8.60
C VAL A 134 -2.62 10.31 9.25
N THR A 135 -2.34 10.46 10.56
CA THR A 135 -2.61 11.71 11.28
C THR A 135 -1.74 12.88 10.78
N PHE A 136 -0.49 12.61 10.37
CA PHE A 136 0.35 13.61 9.74
C PHE A 136 -0.18 14.05 8.36
N ILE A 137 -0.64 13.11 7.53
CA ILE A 137 -1.08 13.41 6.14
C ILE A 137 -2.49 13.99 6.07
N ILE A 138 -3.40 13.58 6.97
CA ILE A 138 -4.74 14.20 7.06
C ILE A 138 -4.64 15.63 7.59
N GLY A 139 -3.51 15.98 8.22
CA GLY A 139 -3.34 17.24 8.91
C GLY A 139 -4.18 17.19 10.17
N ASN A 140 -3.59 16.77 11.28
CA ASN A 140 -4.13 17.14 12.58
C ASN A 140 -4.10 18.68 12.64
N THR A 141 -5.21 19.32 12.25
CA THR A 141 -5.37 20.76 12.38
C THR A 141 -5.32 21.05 13.87
N TYR A 142 -4.15 21.45 14.36
CA TYR A 142 -4.05 22.20 15.61
C TYR A 142 -4.78 23.52 15.37
N GLN A 143 -6.12 23.49 15.52
CA GLN A 143 -6.91 24.69 15.78
C GLN A 143 -6.55 25.16 17.19
N LEU A 144 -5.38 25.77 17.33
CA LEU A 144 -5.20 26.79 18.35
C LEU A 144 -5.82 28.05 17.77
N ASP A 145 -7.14 28.13 17.91
CA ASP A 145 -7.81 29.43 17.89
C ASP A 145 -7.27 30.22 19.09
N SER A 146 -6.57 31.32 18.78
CA SER A 146 -6.32 32.44 19.68
C SER A 146 -6.78 33.71 19.00
#